data_AF-A0A937EXL4-F1
#
_entry.id   AF-A0A937EXL4-F1
#
_cell.length_a   1.000
_cell.length_b   1.000
_cell.length_c   1.000
_cell.angle_alpha   90.00
_cell.angle_beta   90.00
_cell.angle_gamma   90.00
#
_symmetry.space_group_name_H-M   'P 1'
#
loop_
_entity.id
_entity.type
_entity.pdbx_description
1 polymer ?
#
loop_
_entity_poly.entity_id
_entity_poly.type
_entity_poly.pdbx_seq_one_letter_code
_entity_poly.pdbx_strand_id
1 'polypeptide(L)'
;MSYFQEAKAHFVASHQHPINQMLHHLTNILAIAAVILLFFDWRLTLLCLVLTQVFAIGGHIVFEKNEPAFVKYRNGIMILASMSWSFERWFGLRPLLTNYNPNTNNN
;
A
#
# COMPACT_ATOMS: atom_id res chain seq x y z
N MET A 1 22.30 -2.25 7.95
CA MET A 1 21.03 -1.99 7.24
C MET A 1 20.42 -0.73 7.85
N SER A 2 19.96 0.25 7.07
CA SER A 2 19.25 1.41 7.65
C SER A 2 17.91 0.95 8.24
N TYR A 3 17.47 1.55 9.35
CA TYR A 3 16.19 1.25 10.01
C TYR A 3 14.99 1.27 9.02
N PHE A 4 15.05 2.17 8.04
CA PHE A 4 14.05 2.25 6.96
C PHE A 4 14.04 1.00 6.05
N GLN A 5 15.21 0.48 5.70
CA GLN A 5 15.32 -0.70 4.83
C GLN A 5 14.84 -1.96 5.56
N GLU A 6 15.08 -2.05 6.86
CA GLU A 6 14.54 -3.13 7.69
C GLU A 6 13.02 -3.06 7.78
N ALA A 7 12.47 -1.87 8.04
CA ALA A 7 11.02 -1.65 8.04
C ALA A 7 10.39 -2.01 6.68
N LYS A 8 11.03 -1.62 5.57
CA LYS A 8 10.59 -2.00 4.21
C LYS A 8 10.64 -3.50 3.99
N ALA A 9 11.73 -4.17 4.37
CA ALA A 9 11.84 -5.62 4.24
C ALA A 9 10.76 -6.35 5.06
N HIS A 10 10.52 -5.90 6.30
CA HIS A 10 9.47 -6.44 7.16
C HIS A 10 8.08 -6.20 6.58
N PHE A 11 7.83 -5.01 6.01
CA PHE A 11 6.59 -4.69 5.32
C PHE A 11 6.36 -5.68 4.16
N VAL A 12 7.33 -5.83 3.26
CA VAL A 12 7.21 -6.77 2.14
C VAL A 12 6.98 -8.20 2.62
N ALA A 13 7.75 -8.67 3.60
CA ALA A 13 7.59 -10.01 4.14
C ALA A 13 6.20 -10.24 4.74
N SER A 14 5.60 -9.21 5.35
CA SER A 14 4.26 -9.28 5.93
C SER A 14 3.14 -9.23 4.89
N HIS A 15 3.43 -8.77 3.65
CA HIS A 15 2.44 -8.52 2.60
C HIS A 15 2.73 -9.36 1.35
N GLN A 16 2.32 -10.63 1.37
CA GLN A 16 2.53 -11.56 0.26
C GLN A 16 1.29 -11.68 -0.64
N HIS A 17 0.09 -11.39 -0.13
CA HIS A 17 -1.13 -11.57 -0.90
C HIS A 17 -1.33 -10.44 -1.92
N PRO A 18 -1.54 -10.74 -3.23
CA PRO A 18 -1.62 -9.71 -4.28
C PRO A 18 -2.77 -8.73 -4.07
N ILE A 19 -3.91 -9.18 -3.53
CA ILE A 19 -5.03 -8.30 -3.20
C ILE A 19 -4.66 -7.35 -2.04
N ASN A 20 -3.93 -7.84 -1.03
CA ASN A 20 -3.50 -6.97 0.07
C ASN A 20 -2.50 -5.92 -0.44
N GLN A 21 -1.54 -6.33 -1.28
CA GLN A 21 -0.62 -5.43 -1.97
C GLN A 21 -1.35 -4.33 -2.76
N MET A 22 -2.38 -4.68 -3.51
CA MET A 22 -3.21 -3.72 -4.25
C MET A 22 -3.96 -2.75 -3.32
N LEU A 23 -4.53 -3.25 -2.23
CA LEU A 23 -5.19 -2.42 -1.22
C LEU A 23 -4.23 -1.42 -0.58
N HIS A 24 -2.98 -1.80 -0.35
CA HIS A 24 -1.94 -0.89 0.15
C HIS A 24 -1.53 0.16 -0.87
N HIS A 25 -1.43 -0.19 -2.16
CA HIS A 25 -1.24 0.81 -3.21
C HIS A 25 -2.42 1.80 -3.28
N LEU A 26 -3.66 1.30 -3.22
CA LEU A 26 -4.86 2.13 -3.18
C LEU A 26 -4.87 3.06 -1.96
N THR A 27 -4.52 2.51 -0.78
CA THR A 27 -4.39 3.28 0.47
C THR A 27 -3.39 4.42 0.32
N ASN A 28 -2.23 4.18 -0.30
CA ASN A 28 -1.23 5.22 -0.52
C ASN A 28 -1.71 6.29 -1.51
N ILE A 29 -2.46 5.91 -2.55
CA ILE A 29 -3.10 6.88 -3.47
C ILE A 29 -4.12 7.72 -2.72
N LEU A 30 -4.97 7.10 -1.89
CA LEU A 30 -5.94 7.84 -1.07
C LEU A 30 -5.26 8.76 -0.06
N ALA A 31 -4.11 8.36 0.51
CA ALA A 31 -3.35 9.21 1.43
C ALA A 31 -2.83 10.47 0.71
N ILE A 32 -2.28 10.31 -0.49
CA ILE A 32 -1.86 11.46 -1.33
C ILE A 32 -3.08 12.34 -1.67
N ALA A 33 -4.18 11.73 -2.10
CA ALA A 33 -5.41 12.45 -2.43
C ALA A 33 -5.96 13.21 -1.21
N ALA A 34 -5.91 12.62 -0.01
CA ALA A 34 -6.35 13.24 1.23
C ALA A 34 -5.56 14.52 1.55
N VAL A 35 -4.23 14.49 1.34
CA VAL A 35 -3.36 15.67 1.53
C VAL A 35 -3.71 16.77 0.53
N ILE A 36 -3.97 16.43 -0.72
CA ILE A 36 -4.39 17.41 -1.74
C ILE A 36 -5.76 17.99 -1.37
N LEU A 37 -6.74 17.12 -1.07
CA LEU A 37 -8.10 17.51 -0.72
C LEU A 37 -8.19 18.31 0.57
N LEU A 38 -7.19 18.22 1.46
CA LEU A 38 -7.14 19.01 2.69
C LEU A 38 -7.19 20.51 2.40
N PHE A 39 -6.63 20.93 1.27
CA PHE A 39 -6.62 22.32 0.83
C PHE A 39 -7.90 22.75 0.07
N PHE A 40 -8.78 21.80 -0.27
CA PHE A 40 -10.04 22.07 -0.98
C PHE A 40 -11.26 21.87 -0.07
N ASP A 41 -11.41 20.68 0.51
CA ASP A 41 -12.51 20.32 1.38
C ASP A 41 -12.08 19.26 2.42
N TRP A 42 -12.00 19.71 3.68
CA TRP A 42 -11.62 18.87 4.81
C TRP A 42 -12.58 17.68 5.04
N ARG A 43 -13.84 17.76 4.58
CA ARG A 43 -14.81 16.65 4.69
C ARG A 43 -14.40 15.47 3.82
N LEU A 44 -13.94 15.75 2.60
CA LEU A 44 -13.42 14.74 1.69
C LEU A 44 -12.10 14.15 2.22
N THR A 45 -11.25 14.97 2.85
CA THR A 45 -10.06 14.47 3.53
C THR A 45 -10.39 13.49 4.65
N LEU A 46 -11.39 13.78 5.48
CA LEU A 46 -11.83 12.83 6.52
C LEU A 46 -12.35 11.53 5.92
N LEU A 47 -13.13 11.60 4.84
CA LEU A 47 -13.58 10.40 4.14
C LEU A 47 -12.39 9.57 3.62
N CYS A 48 -11.41 10.21 2.98
CA CYS A 48 -10.21 9.53 2.52
C CYS A 48 -9.39 8.94 3.68
N LEU A 49 -9.28 9.64 4.82
CA LEU A 49 -8.60 9.13 6.01
C LEU A 49 -9.31 7.90 6.58
N VAL A 50 -10.64 7.90 6.65
CA VAL A 50 -11.39 6.71 7.10
C VAL A 50 -11.18 5.56 6.12
N LEU A 51 -11.28 5.81 4.82
CA LEU A 51 -11.08 4.79 3.79
C LEU A 51 -9.66 4.21 3.80
N THR A 52 -8.62 5.03 4.06
CA THR A 52 -7.25 4.51 4.21
C THR A 52 -7.12 3.53 5.37
N GLN A 53 -7.78 3.79 6.50
CA GLN A 53 -7.78 2.84 7.62
C GLN A 53 -8.56 1.56 7.27
N VAL A 54 -9.72 1.69 6.63
CA VAL A 54 -10.54 0.53 6.22
C VAL A 54 -9.80 -0.36 5.23
N PHE A 55 -9.10 0.21 4.25
CA PHE A 55 -8.35 -0.58 3.28
C PHE A 55 -7.08 -1.20 3.88
N ALA A 56 -6.33 -0.44 4.68
CA ALA A 56 -5.13 -0.95 5.35
C ALA A 56 -5.47 -2.12 6.29
N ILE A 57 -6.46 -1.94 7.16
CA ILE A 57 -6.85 -2.95 8.16
C ILE A 57 -7.65 -4.08 7.49
N GLY A 58 -8.60 -3.74 6.61
CA GLY A 58 -9.44 -4.71 5.91
C GLY A 58 -8.62 -5.67 5.04
N GLY A 59 -7.59 -5.17 4.38
CA GLY A 59 -6.66 -5.99 3.62
C GLY A 59 -5.97 -7.06 4.47
N HIS A 60 -5.49 -6.67 5.64
CA HIS A 60 -4.87 -7.59 6.61
C HIS A 60 -5.86 -8.59 7.20
N ILE A 61 -7.03 -8.13 7.66
CA ILE A 61 -8.00 -9.00 8.33
C ILE A 61 -8.62 -10.01 7.35
N VAL A 62 -8.97 -9.57 6.14
CA VAL A 62 -9.73 -10.38 5.19
C VAL A 62 -8.85 -11.32 4.38
N PHE A 63 -7.68 -10.85 3.90
CA PHE A 63 -6.88 -11.61 2.94
C PHE A 63 -5.69 -12.33 3.57
N GLU A 64 -4.96 -11.66 4.45
CA GLU A 64 -3.76 -12.25 5.07
C GLU A 64 -4.02 -12.92 6.42
N LYS A 65 -5.09 -12.50 7.12
CA LYS A 65 -5.40 -12.91 8.51
C LYS A 65 -4.19 -12.80 9.45
N ASN A 66 -3.25 -11.91 9.14
CA ASN A 66 -2.01 -11.73 9.88
C ASN A 66 -2.08 -10.44 10.71
N GLU A 67 -1.28 -10.36 11.78
CA GLU A 67 -1.26 -9.16 12.60
C GLU A 67 -0.74 -7.95 11.78
N PRO A 68 -1.40 -6.78 11.88
CA PRO A 68 -0.99 -5.61 11.13
C PRO A 68 0.44 -5.23 11.52
N ALA A 69 1.34 -5.17 10.53
CA ALA A 69 2.76 -4.88 10.75
C ALA A 69 3.02 -3.51 11.42
N PHE A 70 2.00 -2.66 11.45
CA PHE A 70 1.94 -1.40 12.20
C PHE A 70 2.13 -1.56 13.72
N VAL A 71 1.83 -2.75 14.27
CA VAL A 71 2.02 -3.06 15.70
C VAL A 71 3.50 -3.06 16.08
N LYS A 72 4.39 -3.46 15.15
CA LYS A 72 5.83 -3.58 15.41
C LYS A 72 6.60 -2.28 15.16
N TYR A 73 6.20 -1.48 14.16
CA TYR A 73 6.86 -0.20 13.81
C TYR A 73 5.87 0.97 13.89
N ARG A 74 5.54 1.38 15.12
CA ARG A 74 4.52 2.40 15.44
C ARG A 74 4.96 3.85 15.17
N ASN A 75 6.16 4.08 14.64
CA ASN A 75 6.78 5.40 14.47
C ASN A 75 6.49 6.06 13.10
N GLY A 76 5.42 5.68 12.39
CA GLY A 76 5.08 6.25 11.08
C GLY A 76 6.03 5.88 9.92
N ILE A 77 7.21 5.34 10.22
CA ILE A 77 8.19 4.88 9.22
C ILE A 77 7.60 3.78 8.32
N MET A 78 6.63 3.01 8.82
CA MET A 78 5.91 2.02 8.02
C MET A 78 5.12 2.64 6.87
N ILE A 79 4.57 3.84 7.06
CA ILE A 79 3.86 4.59 6.00
C ILE A 79 4.86 4.99 4.92
N LEU A 80 6.03 5.51 5.31
CA LEU A 80 7.09 5.88 4.38
C LEU A 80 7.62 4.65 3.63
N ALA A 81 7.78 3.52 4.32
CA ALA A 81 8.22 2.26 3.71
C ALA A 81 7.18 1.73 2.71
N SER A 82 5.90 1.73 3.06
CA SER A 82 4.78 1.36 2.18
C SER A 82 4.68 2.27 0.96
N MET A 83 4.84 3.58 1.16
CA MET A 83 4.86 4.57 0.09
C MET A 83 6.04 4.36 -0.86
N SER A 84 7.26 4.25 -0.34
CA SER A 84 8.46 3.97 -1.15
C SER A 84 8.31 2.67 -1.93
N TRP A 85 7.83 1.61 -1.28
CA TRP A 85 7.55 0.34 -1.93
C TRP A 85 6.47 0.45 -3.03
N SER A 86 5.45 1.29 -2.82
CA SER A 86 4.42 1.55 -3.82
C SER A 86 4.95 2.30 -5.02
N PHE A 87 5.79 3.31 -4.82
CA PHE A 87 6.48 4.00 -5.91
C PHE A 87 7.37 3.05 -6.72
N GLU A 88 8.14 2.17 -6.06
CA GLU A 88 8.98 1.16 -6.73
C GLU A 88 8.18 0.20 -7.63
N ARG A 89 6.91 -0.05 -7.28
CA ARG A 89 5.97 -0.90 -8.03
C ARG A 89 5.03 -0.13 -8.95
N TRP A 90 5.21 1.20 -9.06
CA TRP A 90 4.30 2.09 -9.80
C TRP A 90 2.85 1.90 -9.36
N PHE A 91 2.62 1.84 -8.05
CA PHE A 91 1.31 1.60 -7.44
C PHE A 91 0.61 0.32 -7.96
N GLY A 92 1.40 -0.71 -8.32
CA GLY A 92 0.89 -1.99 -8.81
C GLY A 92 0.79 -2.09 -10.34
N LEU A 93 1.09 -1.02 -11.08
CA LEU A 93 1.12 -1.04 -12.55
C LEU A 93 2.29 -1.86 -13.10
N ARG A 94 3.45 -1.87 -12.42
CA ARG A 94 4.65 -2.56 -12.92
C ARG A 94 4.45 -4.08 -13.06
N PRO A 95 3.88 -4.81 -12.09
CA PRO A 95 3.51 -6.21 -12.27
C PRO A 95 2.51 -6.45 -13.41
N LEU A 96 1.50 -5.58 -13.56
CA LEU A 96 0.49 -5.69 -14.63
C LEU A 96 1.11 -5.54 -16.02
N LEU A 97 2.02 -4.58 -16.19
CA LEU A 97 2.75 -4.36 -17.43
C LEU A 97 3.79 -5.44 -17.73
N THR A 98 4.40 -6.03 -16.69
CA THR A 98 5.38 -7.12 -16.86
C THR A 98 4.69 -8.44 -17.23
N ASN A 99 3.49 -8.69 -16.70
CA ASN A 99 2.68 -9.86 -17.06
C ASN A 99 1.93 -9.67 -18.38
N TYR A 100 1.87 -8.46 -18.93
CA TYR A 100 1.38 -8.20 -20.27
C TYR A 100 2.47 -8.50 -21.30
N ASN A 101 2.69 -9.79 -21.59
CA ASN A 101 3.40 -10.21 -22.78
C ASN A 101 2.37 -10.48 -23.89
N PRO A 102 2.21 -9.60 -24.90
CA PRO A 102 1.28 -9.84 -26.00
C PRO A 102 1.65 -11.07 -26.86
N ASN A 103 2.82 -11.68 -26.65
CA ASN A 103 3.29 -12.85 -27.43
C ASN A 103 2.95 -14.22 -26.81
N THR A 104 2.23 -14.32 -25.69
CA THR A 104 1.87 -15.63 -25.09
C THR A 104 0.57 -16.25 -25.60
N ASN A 105 -0.08 -15.67 -26.61
CA ASN A 105 -1.30 -16.24 -27.23
C ASN A 105 -1.04 -16.99 -28.54
N ASN A 106 0.23 -17.21 -28.93
CA ASN A 106 0.59 -17.93 -30.14
C ASN A 106 1.57 -19.09 -29.82
N ASN A 107 1.09 -20.14 -29.15
CA ASN A 107 1.60 -21.51 -29.33
C ASN A 107 0.66 -22.54 -28.69
#